data_AF-A0A7J5V260-F1
#
_entry.id   AF-A0A7J5V260-F1
#
_cell.length_a   1.000
_cell.length_b   1.000
_cell.length_c   1.000
_cell.angle_alpha   90.00
_cell.angle_beta   90.00
_cell.angle_gamma   90.00
#
_symmetry.space_group_name_H-M   'P 1'
#
loop_
_entity.id
_entity.type
_entity.pdbx_description
1 polymer ?
#
loop_
_entity_poly.entity_id
_entity_poly.type
_entity_poly.pdbx_seq_one_letter_code
_entity_poly.pdbx_strand_id
1 'polypeptide(L)'
;MKKSIFDAQKITPMKINKRIILLSLIVLFGAIQLIRPERNQQTNPSRYDIFHKTDTDPLVIAQVQSACYDCHSNRTAYPWYASVAPVSWMISQHVKDGKKHLNFSEWILYPQDRQAHKLDEIIEVLQQDEMPPKPYQWLHKESVMKPESRQLVLSWASKLKSDLSNSNQ
;
A
#
# COMPACT_ATOMS: atom_id res chain seq x y z
N MET A 1 9.64 -3.06 -71.23
CA MET A 1 8.72 -1.97 -70.83
C MET A 1 7.99 -2.40 -69.55
N LYS A 2 8.13 -1.60 -68.49
CA LYS A 2 7.56 -1.78 -67.15
C LYS A 2 6.02 -1.74 -67.19
N LYS A 3 5.33 -2.62 -66.46
CA LYS A 3 4.08 -2.25 -65.78
C LYS A 3 4.04 -2.86 -64.38
N SER A 4 4.01 -1.94 -63.43
CA SER A 4 4.06 -2.10 -61.99
C SER A 4 2.82 -2.83 -61.48
N ILE A 5 3.00 -3.99 -60.84
CA ILE A 5 1.98 -4.69 -60.06
C ILE A 5 2.18 -4.28 -58.60
N PHE A 6 1.69 -3.10 -58.24
CA PHE A 6 1.53 -2.70 -56.84
C PHE A 6 0.28 -1.83 -56.79
N ASP A 7 -0.89 -2.48 -56.75
CA ASP A 7 -2.12 -1.84 -56.32
C ASP A 7 -1.99 -1.58 -54.81
N ALA A 8 -1.55 -0.38 -54.47
CA ALA A 8 -1.66 0.14 -53.12
C ALA A 8 -3.15 0.26 -52.78
N GLN A 9 -3.69 -0.73 -52.06
CA GLN A 9 -4.99 -0.60 -51.41
C GLN A 9 -4.95 0.65 -50.53
N LYS A 10 -5.64 1.71 -50.96
CA LYS A 10 -5.83 2.92 -50.17
C LYS A 10 -6.66 2.56 -48.94
N ILE A 11 -6.00 2.43 -47.78
CA ILE A 11 -6.69 2.37 -46.49
C ILE A 11 -7.32 3.75 -46.29
N THR A 12 -8.61 3.90 -46.58
CA THR A 12 -9.33 5.13 -46.30
C THR A 12 -9.48 5.30 -44.79
N PRO A 13 -9.18 6.48 -44.21
CA PRO A 13 -9.32 6.70 -42.79
C PRO A 13 -10.80 6.52 -42.40
N MET A 14 -11.06 5.56 -41.52
CA MET A 14 -12.40 5.24 -41.05
C MET A 14 -12.94 6.45 -40.27
N LYS A 15 -14.04 7.07 -40.76
CA LYS A 15 -14.73 8.17 -40.06
C LYS A 15 -15.48 7.60 -38.85
N ILE A 16 -14.78 7.40 -37.73
CA ILE A 16 -15.37 6.86 -36.52
C ILE A 16 -16.28 7.91 -35.87
N ASN A 17 -17.54 7.54 -35.62
CA ASN A 17 -18.50 8.40 -34.93
C ASN A 17 -18.09 8.56 -33.45
N LYS A 18 -17.96 9.80 -32.97
CA LYS A 18 -17.65 10.11 -31.56
C LYS A 18 -18.61 9.43 -30.58
N ARG A 19 -19.88 9.23 -30.97
CA ARG A 19 -20.88 8.49 -30.17
C ARG A 19 -20.50 7.02 -29.98
N ILE A 20 -19.96 6.35 -31.00
CA ILE A 20 -19.54 4.95 -30.93
C ILE A 20 -18.32 4.81 -30.02
N ILE A 21 -17.36 5.74 -30.10
CA ILE A 21 -16.19 5.77 -29.20
C ILE A 21 -16.65 5.94 -27.75
N LEU A 22 -17.52 6.92 -27.48
CA LEU A 22 -18.02 7.18 -26.13
C LEU A 22 -18.76 5.97 -25.55
N LEU A 23 -19.65 5.34 -26.33
CA LEU A 23 -20.35 4.14 -25.90
C LEU A 23 -19.38 2.98 -25.61
N SER A 24 -18.37 2.80 -26.47
CA SER A 24 -17.35 1.76 -26.26
C SER A 24 -16.56 1.99 -24.98
N LEU A 25 -16.19 3.24 -24.67
CA LEU A 25 -15.49 3.59 -23.43
C LEU A 25 -16.35 3.36 -22.19
N ILE A 26 -17.65 3.68 -22.25
CA ILE A 26 -18.58 3.44 -21.14
C ILE A 26 -18.76 1.95 -20.87
N VAL A 27 -18.95 1.15 -21.93
CA VAL A 27 -19.08 -0.31 -21.81
C VAL A 27 -17.79 -0.91 -21.24
N LEU A 28 -16.64 -0.50 -21.76
CA LEU A 28 -15.33 -0.94 -21.27
C LEU A 28 -15.15 -0.55 -19.79
N PHE A 29 -15.45 0.71 -19.43
CA PHE A 29 -15.37 1.18 -18.06
C PHE A 29 -16.27 0.36 -17.13
N GLY A 30 -17.52 0.09 -17.52
CA GLY A 30 -18.44 -0.75 -16.76
C GLY A 30 -17.95 -2.19 -16.61
N ALA A 31 -17.41 -2.77 -17.67
CA ALA A 31 -16.87 -4.13 -17.67
C ALA A 31 -15.68 -4.28 -16.70
N ILE A 32 -14.74 -3.33 -16.68
CA ILE A 32 -13.60 -3.41 -15.76
C ILE A 32 -14.03 -3.30 -14.28
N GLN A 33 -15.15 -2.64 -13.95
CA GLN A 33 -15.62 -2.56 -12.55
C GLN A 33 -16.12 -3.89 -11.97
N LEU A 34 -16.33 -4.92 -12.81
CA LEU A 34 -16.77 -6.25 -12.37
C LEU A 34 -15.67 -7.03 -11.66
N ILE A 35 -14.40 -6.74 -11.97
CA ILE A 35 -13.26 -7.37 -11.29
C ILE A 35 -12.98 -6.55 -10.03
N ARG A 36 -13.31 -7.12 -8.86
CA ARG A 36 -13.13 -6.45 -7.57
C ARG A 36 -12.18 -7.25 -6.69
N PRO A 37 -11.07 -6.66 -6.21
CA PRO A 37 -10.20 -7.32 -5.27
C PRO A 37 -10.89 -7.53 -3.93
N GLU A 38 -10.48 -8.58 -3.21
CA GLU A 38 -10.89 -8.81 -1.83
C GLU A 38 -10.38 -7.69 -0.93
N ARG A 39 -11.19 -7.28 0.05
CA ARG A 39 -10.85 -6.21 1.00
C ARG A 39 -10.06 -6.77 2.18
N ASN A 40 -8.99 -6.07 2.56
CA ASN A 40 -8.21 -6.34 3.76
C ASN A 40 -8.99 -5.86 5.01
N GLN A 41 -9.91 -6.68 5.51
CA GLN A 41 -10.81 -6.34 6.63
C GLN A 41 -10.90 -7.48 7.64
N GLN A 42 -9.81 -7.75 8.36
CA GLN A 42 -9.89 -8.65 9.51
C GLN A 42 -10.73 -8.01 10.64
N THR A 43 -11.72 -8.75 11.14
CA THR A 43 -12.75 -8.24 12.06
C THR A 43 -12.30 -8.11 13.50
N ASN A 44 -11.29 -8.89 13.92
CA ASN A 44 -10.75 -8.86 15.29
C ASN A 44 -9.28 -8.40 15.28
N PRO A 45 -8.84 -7.59 16.27
CA PRO A 45 -7.43 -7.34 16.49
C PRO A 45 -6.70 -8.68 16.58
N SER A 46 -5.64 -8.84 15.78
CA SER A 46 -4.88 -10.08 15.79
C SER A 46 -4.27 -10.30 17.17
N ARG A 47 -4.42 -11.50 17.73
CA ARG A 47 -3.66 -11.91 18.94
C ARG A 47 -2.14 -11.95 18.70
N TYR A 48 -1.74 -11.83 17.43
CA TYR A 48 -0.36 -11.77 16.99
C TYR A 48 0.10 -10.35 16.67
N ASP A 49 -0.74 -9.34 16.91
CA ASP A 49 -0.41 -7.94 16.64
C ASP A 49 0.75 -7.45 17.51
N ILE A 50 1.57 -6.54 16.98
CA ILE A 50 2.71 -5.94 17.70
C ILE A 50 2.30 -5.29 19.03
N PHE A 51 1.08 -4.77 19.10
CA PHE A 51 0.55 -4.14 20.32
C PHE A 51 -0.36 -5.08 21.12
N HIS A 52 -0.38 -6.39 20.82
CA HIS A 52 -1.14 -7.33 21.62
C HIS A 52 -0.50 -7.48 23.02
N LYS A 53 -1.24 -7.07 24.07
CA LYS A 53 -0.81 -7.14 25.47
C LYS A 53 0.54 -6.43 25.75
N THR A 54 0.76 -5.30 25.08
CA THR A 54 1.92 -4.43 25.34
C THR A 54 1.58 -3.33 26.36
N ASP A 55 2.59 -2.83 27.06
CA ASP A 55 2.53 -1.60 27.86
C ASP A 55 3.02 -0.37 27.08
N THR A 56 3.00 -0.43 25.75
CA THR A 56 3.38 0.69 24.86
C THR A 56 2.47 1.89 25.10
N ASP A 57 3.06 3.09 25.14
CA ASP A 57 2.34 4.36 25.26
C ASP A 57 1.18 4.46 24.23
N PRO A 58 -0.06 4.75 24.66
CA PRO A 58 -1.20 4.91 23.76
C PRO A 58 -0.96 5.90 22.61
N LEU A 59 -0.14 6.94 22.83
CA LEU A 59 0.19 7.90 21.79
C LEU A 59 1.01 7.26 20.67
N VAL A 60 1.99 6.40 21.02
CA VAL A 60 2.78 5.62 20.03
C VAL A 60 1.86 4.71 19.24
N ILE A 61 0.97 3.98 19.93
CA ILE A 61 0.01 3.07 19.29
C ILE A 61 -0.83 3.83 18.26
N ALA A 62 -1.37 5.00 18.64
CA ALA A 62 -2.17 5.82 17.75
C ALA A 62 -1.37 6.32 16.53
N GLN A 63 -0.11 6.74 16.70
CA GLN A 63 0.73 7.17 15.57
C GLN A 63 1.04 6.02 14.62
N VAL A 64 1.42 4.84 15.12
CA VAL A 64 1.73 3.68 14.25
C VAL A 64 0.47 3.19 13.54
N GLN A 65 -0.67 3.14 14.23
CA GLN A 65 -1.95 2.73 13.62
C GLN A 65 -2.39 3.71 12.53
N SER A 66 -2.32 5.02 12.79
CA SER A 66 -2.75 6.01 11.80
C SER A 66 -1.82 6.10 10.58
N ALA A 67 -0.52 5.91 10.75
CA ALA A 67 0.45 6.11 9.67
C ALA A 67 0.81 4.82 8.91
N CYS A 68 0.75 3.66 9.55
CA CYS A 68 1.34 2.44 9.01
C CYS A 68 0.31 1.31 8.76
N TYR A 69 -0.76 1.22 9.55
CA TYR A 69 -1.61 0.01 9.54
C TYR A 69 -2.38 -0.19 8.24
N ASP A 70 -2.74 0.88 7.54
CA ASP A 70 -3.52 0.75 6.30
C ASP A 70 -2.79 -0.06 5.23
N CYS A 71 -1.45 -0.02 5.23
CA CYS A 71 -0.59 -0.76 4.30
C CYS A 71 0.08 -1.99 4.94
N HIS A 72 0.36 -1.95 6.24
CA HIS A 72 1.18 -2.94 6.94
C HIS A 72 0.42 -3.71 8.01
N SER A 73 -0.90 -3.84 7.92
CA SER A 73 -1.69 -4.66 8.85
C SER A 73 -2.77 -5.49 8.13
N ASN A 74 -3.50 -6.32 8.86
CA ASN A 74 -4.64 -7.08 8.33
C ASN A 74 -5.95 -6.27 8.28
N ARG A 75 -5.88 -4.95 8.46
CA ARG A 75 -7.02 -4.05 8.37
C ARG A 75 -6.63 -2.76 7.66
N THR A 76 -7.35 -2.43 6.58
CA THR A 76 -7.15 -1.18 5.83
C THR A 76 -8.40 -0.32 5.90
N ALA A 77 -8.25 0.94 6.29
CA ALA A 77 -9.26 1.98 6.15
C ALA A 77 -9.28 2.47 4.69
N TYR A 78 -10.09 1.82 3.86
CA TYR A 78 -10.13 2.13 2.44
C TYR A 78 -10.81 3.48 2.15
N PRO A 79 -10.19 4.35 1.32
CA PRO A 79 -10.85 5.55 0.83
C PRO A 79 -11.94 5.19 -0.20
N TRP A 80 -12.86 6.12 -0.45
CA TRP A 80 -14.01 5.89 -1.35
C TRP A 80 -13.60 5.44 -2.77
N TYR A 81 -12.49 5.99 -3.28
CA TYR A 81 -11.98 5.68 -4.63
C TYR A 81 -11.35 4.28 -4.73
N ALA A 82 -11.10 3.60 -3.60
CA ALA A 82 -10.64 2.23 -3.59
C ALA A 82 -11.71 1.22 -4.06
N SER A 83 -12.92 1.70 -4.38
CA SER A 83 -13.98 0.91 -5.00
C SER A 83 -14.03 1.01 -6.53
N VAL A 84 -13.20 1.87 -7.13
CA VAL A 84 -13.25 2.19 -8.57
C VAL A 84 -12.02 1.61 -9.27
N ALA A 85 -12.23 0.75 -10.27
CA ALA A 85 -11.14 0.22 -11.11
C ALA A 85 -10.62 1.30 -12.08
N PRO A 86 -9.31 1.29 -12.42
CA PRO A 86 -8.29 0.32 -11.99
C PRO A 86 -7.64 0.64 -10.63
N VAL A 87 -8.01 1.77 -9.99
CA VAL A 87 -7.40 2.24 -8.74
C VAL A 87 -7.59 1.23 -7.60
N SER A 88 -8.76 0.59 -7.51
CA SER A 88 -9.03 -0.48 -6.55
C SER A 88 -8.01 -1.63 -6.64
N TRP A 89 -7.59 -1.99 -7.85
CA TRP A 89 -6.60 -3.06 -8.10
C TRP A 89 -5.21 -2.63 -7.64
N MET A 90 -4.82 -1.41 -7.97
CA MET A 90 -3.53 -0.85 -7.54
C MET A 90 -3.42 -0.80 -6.03
N ILE A 91 -4.45 -0.29 -5.33
CA ILE A 91 -4.45 -0.21 -3.87
C ILE A 91 -4.39 -1.61 -3.26
N SER A 92 -5.20 -2.57 -3.74
CA SER A 92 -5.17 -3.94 -3.23
C SER A 92 -3.78 -4.58 -3.39
N GLN A 93 -3.14 -4.36 -4.55
CA GLN A 93 -1.79 -4.84 -4.81
C GLN A 93 -0.76 -4.18 -3.88
N HIS A 94 -0.82 -2.86 -3.68
CA HIS A 94 0.08 -2.16 -2.77
C HIS A 94 -0.08 -2.61 -1.31
N VAL A 95 -1.31 -2.81 -0.82
CA VAL A 95 -1.55 -3.35 0.52
C VAL A 95 -0.98 -4.78 0.62
N LYS A 96 -1.20 -5.62 -0.39
CA LYS A 96 -0.66 -6.98 -0.42
C LYS A 96 0.88 -6.96 -0.39
N ASP A 97 1.51 -6.09 -1.15
CA ASP A 97 2.97 -6.00 -1.23
C ASP A 97 3.55 -5.39 0.06
N GLY A 98 2.94 -4.35 0.62
CA GLY A 98 3.32 -3.77 1.91
C GLY A 98 3.35 -4.82 3.03
N LYS A 99 2.29 -5.63 3.13
CA LYS A 99 2.19 -6.72 4.11
C LYS A 99 3.24 -7.83 3.94
N LYS A 100 3.76 -8.06 2.71
CA LYS A 100 4.85 -9.03 2.49
C LYS A 100 6.15 -8.58 3.16
N HIS A 101 6.42 -7.28 3.11
CA HIS A 101 7.60 -6.69 3.74
C HIS A 101 7.43 -6.59 5.26
N LEU A 102 6.28 -6.13 5.73
CA LEU A 102 5.97 -5.96 7.15
C LEU A 102 4.46 -6.06 7.38
N ASN A 103 4.04 -6.90 8.32
CA ASN A 103 2.67 -7.04 8.77
C ASN A 103 2.59 -6.99 10.31
N PHE A 104 2.20 -5.83 10.84
CA PHE A 104 2.04 -5.61 12.28
C PHE A 104 1.05 -6.58 12.92
N SER A 105 0.02 -7.03 12.19
CA SER A 105 -0.96 -8.00 12.69
C SER A 105 -0.42 -9.43 12.80
N GLU A 106 0.78 -9.70 12.30
CA GLU A 106 1.45 -11.00 12.37
C GLU A 106 2.78 -10.92 13.11
N TRP A 107 3.07 -9.80 13.78
CA TRP A 107 4.33 -9.51 14.44
C TRP A 107 4.85 -10.65 15.33
N ILE A 108 3.99 -11.17 16.21
CA ILE A 108 4.34 -12.23 17.17
C ILE A 108 4.69 -13.55 16.45
N LEU A 109 4.22 -13.75 15.22
CA LEU A 109 4.55 -14.93 14.42
C LEU A 109 5.94 -14.84 13.78
N TYR A 110 6.56 -13.66 13.75
CA TYR A 110 7.89 -13.50 13.20
C TYR A 110 8.94 -14.10 14.13
N PRO A 111 9.93 -14.83 13.58
CA PRO A 111 11.16 -15.12 14.30
C PRO A 111 11.79 -13.84 14.86
N GLN A 112 12.44 -13.93 16.02
CA GLN A 112 12.92 -12.76 16.75
C GLN A 112 14.03 -11.99 16.00
N ASP A 113 14.88 -12.69 15.26
CA ASP A 113 15.85 -12.10 14.33
C ASP A 113 15.15 -11.29 13.23
N ARG A 114 14.06 -11.83 12.68
CA ARG A 114 13.22 -11.11 11.71
C ARG A 114 12.55 -9.90 12.35
N GLN A 115 12.05 -10.00 13.58
CA GLN A 115 11.49 -8.85 14.30
C GLN A 115 12.53 -7.74 14.46
N ALA A 116 13.74 -8.06 14.92
CA ALA A 116 14.83 -7.09 15.07
C ALA A 116 15.19 -6.44 13.72
N HIS A 117 15.30 -7.23 12.65
CA HIS A 117 15.58 -6.71 11.31
C HIS A 117 14.45 -5.79 10.79
N LYS A 118 13.18 -6.11 11.08
CA LYS A 118 12.06 -5.24 10.71
C LYS A 118 12.02 -3.93 11.49
N LEU A 119 12.48 -3.91 12.73
CA LEU A 119 12.64 -2.65 13.47
C LEU A 119 13.75 -1.80 12.87
N ASP A 120 14.85 -2.41 12.40
CA ASP A 120 15.89 -1.69 11.67
C ASP A 120 15.36 -1.05 10.38
N GLU A 121 14.62 -1.82 9.57
CA GLU A 121 13.97 -1.28 8.37
C GLU A 121 13.03 -0.11 8.71
N ILE A 122 12.21 -0.24 9.77
CA ILE A 122 11.31 0.85 10.22
C ILE A 122 12.11 2.10 10.60
N ILE A 123 13.21 1.93 11.35
CA ILE A 123 14.05 3.06 11.78
C ILE A 123 14.67 3.74 10.55
N GLU A 124 15.23 2.96 9.63
CA GLU A 124 15.89 3.47 8.42
C GLU A 124 14.91 4.25 7.53
N VAL A 125 13.76 3.67 7.18
CA VAL A 125 12.82 4.32 6.26
C VAL A 125 12.19 5.58 6.86
N LEU A 126 12.03 5.64 8.19
CA LEU A 126 11.55 6.84 8.88
C LEU A 126 12.63 7.93 8.95
N GLN A 127 13.90 7.56 9.15
CA GLN A 127 15.02 8.51 9.15
C GLN A 127 15.26 9.10 7.75
N GLN A 128 15.14 8.28 6.71
CA GLN A 128 15.36 8.67 5.32
C GLN A 128 14.12 9.29 4.64
N ASP A 129 12.98 9.38 5.34
CA ASP A 129 11.71 9.90 4.81
C ASP A 129 11.23 9.11 3.56
N GLU A 130 11.56 7.82 3.51
CA GLU A 130 11.20 6.92 2.40
C GLU A 130 9.77 6.40 2.50
N MET A 131 9.17 6.50 3.69
CA MET A 131 7.79 6.12 3.95
C MET A 131 6.90 7.33 4.30
N PRO A 132 5.75 7.50 3.62
CA PRO A 132 5.28 6.69 2.49
C PRO A 132 6.06 7.02 1.20
N PRO A 133 6.03 6.16 0.16
CA PRO A 133 6.78 6.42 -1.08
C PRO A 133 6.46 7.78 -1.72
N LYS A 134 7.46 8.47 -2.28
CA LYS A 134 7.31 9.82 -2.88
C LYS A 134 6.11 10.00 -3.83
N PRO A 135 5.80 9.06 -4.74
CA PRO A 135 4.61 9.20 -5.61
C PRO A 135 3.30 9.29 -4.82
N TYR A 136 3.21 8.57 -3.71
CA TYR A 136 2.06 8.64 -2.80
C TYR A 136 2.01 9.98 -2.08
N GLN A 137 3.15 10.45 -1.54
CA GLN A 137 3.24 11.76 -0.88
C GLN A 137 2.80 12.92 -1.78
N TRP A 138 3.07 12.86 -3.09
CA TRP A 138 2.70 13.93 -4.02
C TRP A 138 1.18 14.13 -4.11
N LEU A 139 0.42 13.04 -4.04
CA LEU A 139 -1.05 13.04 -4.06
C LEU A 139 -1.65 13.13 -2.64
N HIS A 140 -0.91 12.67 -1.63
CA HIS A 140 -1.34 12.53 -0.24
C HIS A 140 -0.36 13.20 0.72
N LYS A 141 -0.23 14.52 0.63
CA LYS A 141 0.70 15.27 1.51
C LYS A 141 0.32 15.14 2.99
N GLU A 142 -0.96 14.93 3.27
CA GLU A 142 -1.51 14.68 4.60
C GLU A 142 -0.99 13.38 5.25
N SER A 143 -0.48 12.44 4.44
CA SER A 143 0.08 11.17 4.92
C SER A 143 1.51 11.30 5.44
N VAL A 144 2.17 12.43 5.21
CA VAL A 144 3.53 12.67 5.70
C VAL A 144 3.49 12.87 7.21
N MET A 145 4.23 12.02 7.93
CA MET A 145 4.29 12.07 9.38
C MET A 145 5.02 13.33 9.86
N LYS A 146 4.41 14.03 10.83
CA LYS A 146 5.01 15.20 11.49
C LYS A 146 6.33 14.84 12.21
N PRO A 147 7.29 15.78 12.32
CA PRO A 147 8.57 15.51 12.98
C PRO A 147 8.43 14.98 14.41
N GLU A 148 7.48 15.48 15.21
CA GLU A 148 7.31 15.01 16.60
C GLU A 148 6.79 13.58 16.65
N SER A 149 5.79 13.25 15.83
CA SER A 149 5.25 11.90 15.68
C SER A 149 6.33 10.92 15.20
N ARG A 150 7.16 11.35 14.25
CA ARG A 150 8.26 10.54 13.71
C ARG A 150 9.28 10.21 14.78
N GLN A 151 9.70 11.21 15.56
CA GLN A 151 10.65 11.00 16.65
C GLN A 151 10.09 10.05 17.73
N LEU A 152 8.78 10.14 18.00
CA LEU A 152 8.11 9.24 18.93
C LEU A 152 8.17 7.78 18.45
N VAL A 153 7.84 7.53 17.17
CA VAL A 153 7.88 6.18 16.58
C VAL A 153 9.32 5.67 16.49
N LEU A 154 10.29 6.51 16.12
CA LEU A 154 11.72 6.15 16.08
C LEU A 154 12.24 5.70 17.45
N SER A 155 11.90 6.46 18.50
CA SER A 155 12.31 6.15 19.87
C SER A 155 11.70 4.84 20.36
N TRP A 156 10.41 4.61 20.05
CA TRP A 156 9.74 3.36 20.35
C TRP A 156 10.37 2.16 19.61
N ALA A 157 10.60 2.27 18.30
CA ALA A 157 11.17 1.19 17.51
C ALA A 157 12.59 0.83 17.99
N SER A 158 13.39 1.83 18.33
CA SER A 158 14.75 1.66 18.86
C SER A 158 14.73 0.95 20.23
N LYS A 159 13.82 1.37 21.12
CA LYS A 159 13.64 0.74 22.43
C LYS A 159 13.20 -0.71 22.29
N LEU A 160 12.17 -0.98 21.48
CA LEU A 160 11.66 -2.32 21.25
C LEU A 160 12.74 -3.25 20.68
N LYS A 161 13.58 -2.75 19.77
CA LYS A 161 14.71 -3.51 19.22
C LYS A 161 15.73 -3.87 20.30
N SER A 162 16.07 -2.90 21.16
CA SER A 162 16.97 -3.14 22.30
C SER A 162 16.38 -4.18 23.25
N ASP A 163 15.09 -4.07 23.59
CA ASP A 163 14.40 -5.00 24.47
C ASP A 163 14.42 -6.43 23.90
N LEU A 164 14.18 -6.60 22.59
CA LEU A 164 14.30 -7.88 21.88
C LEU A 164 15.72 -8.44 21.84
N SER A 165 16.75 -7.58 21.84
CA SER A 165 18.14 -8.04 21.85
C SER A 165 18.55 -8.54 23.23
N ASN A 166 18.03 -7.90 24.29
CA ASN A 166 18.30 -8.25 25.68
C ASN A 166 17.56 -9.52 26.12
N SER A 167 16.41 -9.85 25.51
CA SER A 167 15.69 -11.11 25.81
C SER A 167 16.32 -12.36 25.19
N ASN A 168 17.39 -12.21 24.40
CA ASN A 168 18.18 -13.32 23.83
C ASN A 168 19.40 -13.71 24.69
N GLN A 169 19.59 -13.08 25.85
CA GLN A 169 20.70 -13.31 26.76
C GLN A 169 20.21 -13.94 28.06
#